data_AF-A0A431U219-F1
#
_entry.id   AF-A0A431U219-F1
#
_cell.length_a   1.000
_cell.length_b   1.000
_cell.length_c   1.000
_cell.angle_alpha   90.00
_cell.angle_beta   90.00
_cell.angle_gamma   90.00
#
_symmetry.space_group_name_H-M   'P 1'
#
loop_
_entity.id
_entity.type
_entity.pdbx_description
1 polymer ?
#
loop_
_entity_poly.entity_id
_entity_poly.type
_entity_poly.pdbx_seq_one_letter_code
_entity_poly.pdbx_strand_id
1 'polypeptide(L)'
;MSLDTVELIAAVEDFFAFKIPDTEAEQMGTVQQIADGVCRLRGGGATTPSRIRHGCHAAIRRELQAALRLAQRPDTAVPLAQVLPAAAAHWNPVLAQLAARTGWQLPSFTDPRPPATSWLGRLFRAEPGRWPDWRLATVGDLVDWTVSLNYARFYHGPDATLPYDVLRIVVGIVAERAGVAVWEIRPEDSITNDLGLD
;
A
#
# COMPACT_ATOMS: atom_id res chain seq x y z
N MET A 1 15.95 18.25 -4.02
CA MET A 1 14.65 17.65 -3.63
C MET A 1 13.65 18.77 -3.37
N SER A 2 12.35 18.56 -3.60
CA SER A 2 11.31 19.50 -3.19
C SER A 2 11.09 19.50 -1.68
N LEU A 3 10.35 20.48 -1.14
CA LEU A 3 9.98 20.51 0.27
C LEU A 3 9.15 19.26 0.63
N ASP A 4 8.18 18.90 -0.21
CA ASP A 4 7.32 17.73 0.00
C ASP A 4 8.11 16.42 0.02
N THR A 5 9.12 16.29 -0.84
CA THR A 5 9.99 15.10 -0.82
C THR A 5 10.90 15.10 0.42
N VAL A 6 11.38 16.27 0.87
CA VAL A 6 12.15 16.37 2.12
C VAL A 6 11.30 15.97 3.32
N GLU A 7 10.04 16.40 3.38
CA GLU A 7 9.11 16.00 4.44
C GLU A 7 8.79 14.50 4.41
N LEU A 8 8.65 13.91 3.23
CA LEU A 8 8.49 12.47 3.08
C LEU A 8 9.70 11.70 3.64
N ILE A 9 10.91 12.10 3.26
CA ILE A 9 12.14 11.47 3.75
C ILE A 9 12.26 11.64 5.27
N ALA A 10 11.97 12.83 5.81
CA ALA A 10 11.97 13.08 7.25
C ALA A 10 10.96 12.17 7.98
N ALA A 11 9.77 11.94 7.41
CA ALA A 11 8.79 11.03 7.98
C ALA A 11 9.29 9.57 8.01
N VAL A 12 10.00 9.14 6.97
CA VAL A 12 10.65 7.82 6.92
C VAL A 12 11.74 7.72 7.99
N GLU A 13 12.62 8.72 8.08
CA GLU A 13 13.67 8.80 9.11
C GLU A 13 13.09 8.71 10.53
N ASP A 14 12.04 9.48 10.80
CA ASP A 14 11.37 9.53 12.10
C ASP A 14 10.76 8.17 12.46
N PHE A 15 10.07 7.53 11.51
CA PHE A 15 9.46 6.22 11.75
C PHE A 15 10.52 5.15 12.06
N PHE A 16 11.60 5.11 11.29
CA PHE A 16 12.66 4.12 11.43
C PHE A 16 13.74 4.49 12.47
N ALA A 17 13.63 5.68 13.08
CA ALA A 17 14.56 6.25 14.04
C ALA A 17 16.02 6.25 13.58
N PHE A 18 16.27 6.66 12.33
CA PHE A 18 17.63 6.81 11.78
C PHE A 18 17.70 7.96 10.77
N LYS A 19 18.93 8.36 10.41
CA LYS A 19 19.15 9.40 9.39
C LYS A 19 19.59 8.82 8.06
N ILE A 20 18.97 9.31 6.99
CA ILE A 20 19.29 9.02 5.60
C ILE A 20 20.21 10.15 5.13
N PRO A 21 21.44 9.86 4.68
CA PRO A 21 22.32 10.90 4.13
C PRO A 21 21.67 11.61 2.94
N ASP A 22 21.86 12.92 2.81
CA ASP A 22 21.29 13.72 1.71
C ASP A 22 21.62 13.13 0.33
N THR A 23 22.87 12.68 0.14
CA THR A 23 23.33 12.06 -1.11
C THR A 23 22.59 10.77 -1.46
N GLU A 24 22.06 10.07 -0.45
CA GLU A 24 21.24 8.87 -0.62
C GLU A 24 19.79 9.25 -0.89
N ALA A 25 19.25 10.21 -0.13
CA ALA A 25 17.89 10.72 -0.31
C ALA A 25 17.66 11.26 -1.73
N GLU A 26 18.63 11.96 -2.30
CA GLU A 26 18.58 12.48 -3.67
C GLU A 26 18.42 11.39 -4.75
N GLN A 27 18.83 10.15 -4.46
CA GLN A 27 18.71 9.01 -5.38
C GLN A 27 17.38 8.26 -5.24
N MET A 28 16.59 8.57 -4.21
CA MET A 28 15.33 7.90 -3.89
C MET A 28 14.15 8.52 -4.66
N GLY A 29 14.16 8.38 -5.99
CA GLY A 29 13.15 8.95 -6.88
C GLY A 29 11.84 8.18 -6.97
N THR A 30 11.80 6.92 -6.51
CA THR A 30 10.61 6.05 -6.50
C THR A 30 10.34 5.44 -5.12
N VAL A 31 9.12 4.95 -4.91
CA VAL A 31 8.71 4.28 -3.67
C VAL A 31 9.62 3.08 -3.34
N GLN A 32 9.94 2.25 -4.33
CA GLN A 32 10.85 1.11 -4.17
C GLN A 32 12.27 1.57 -3.83
N GLN A 33 12.76 2.65 -4.46
CA GLN A 33 14.11 3.16 -4.16
C GLN A 33 14.24 3.67 -2.72
N ILE A 34 13.19 4.32 -2.18
CA ILE A 34 13.14 4.68 -0.76
C ILE A 34 13.26 3.41 0.11
N ALA A 35 12.43 2.40 -0.15
CA ALA A 35 12.43 1.16 0.63
C ALA A 35 13.78 0.43 0.57
N ASP A 36 14.35 0.30 -0.63
CA ASP A 36 15.64 -0.34 -0.85
C ASP A 36 16.78 0.41 -0.16
N GLY A 37 16.77 1.75 -0.22
CA GLY A 37 17.77 2.56 0.47
C GLY A 37 17.66 2.45 1.99
N VAL A 38 16.45 2.42 2.56
CA VAL A 38 16.24 2.12 3.99
C VAL A 38 16.80 0.74 4.34
N CYS A 39 16.47 -0.31 3.58
CA CYS A 39 17.00 -1.65 3.83
C CYS A 39 18.53 -1.68 3.79
N ARG A 40 19.13 -1.08 2.76
CA ARG A 40 20.59 -1.04 2.57
C ARG A 40 21.29 -0.30 3.71
N LEU A 41 20.82 0.89 4.08
CA LEU A 41 21.43 1.70 5.14
C LEU A 41 21.29 1.05 6.52
N ARG A 42 20.24 0.25 6.73
CA ARG A 42 19.98 -0.42 8.01
C ARG A 42 20.52 -1.85 8.09
N GLY A 43 21.22 -2.33 7.05
CA GLY A 43 21.80 -3.68 7.02
C GLY A 43 20.76 -4.80 6.88
N GLY A 44 19.59 -4.50 6.33
CA GLY A 44 18.50 -5.44 6.10
C GLY A 44 18.82 -6.43 4.97
N GLY A 45 19.35 -7.60 5.35
CA GLY A 45 19.55 -8.75 4.46
C GLY A 45 18.81 -10.01 4.91
N ALA A 46 17.89 -9.88 5.86
CA ALA A 46 17.20 -11.02 6.44
C ALA A 46 16.26 -11.68 5.40
N THR A 47 16.44 -12.99 5.20
CA THR A 47 15.67 -13.81 4.25
C THR A 47 14.46 -14.49 4.87
N THR A 48 14.18 -14.21 6.15
CA THR A 48 13.07 -14.83 6.85
C THR A 48 11.74 -14.24 6.37
N PRO A 49 10.71 -15.06 6.12
CA PRO A 49 9.39 -14.55 5.76
C PRO A 49 8.80 -13.64 6.83
N SER A 50 8.18 -12.53 6.41
CA SER A 50 7.49 -11.60 7.32
C SER A 50 6.36 -12.32 8.07
N ARG A 51 6.45 -12.30 9.41
CA ARG A 51 5.41 -12.84 10.29
C ARG A 51 4.13 -12.00 10.23
N ILE A 52 4.27 -10.68 10.07
CA ILE A 52 3.13 -9.76 9.91
C ILE A 52 2.39 -10.09 8.62
N ARG A 53 3.11 -10.23 7.50
CA ARG A 53 2.52 -10.67 6.24
C ARG A 53 1.77 -11.98 6.43
N HIS A 54 2.43 -13.00 6.97
CA HIS A 54 1.81 -14.31 7.16
C HIS A 54 0.55 -14.26 8.04
N GLY A 55 0.60 -13.52 9.15
CA GLY A 55 -0.54 -13.33 10.05
C GLY A 55 -1.71 -12.60 9.38
N CYS A 56 -1.43 -11.53 8.63
CA CYS A 56 -2.44 -10.78 7.88
C CYS A 56 -3.06 -11.65 6.77
N HIS A 57 -2.23 -12.42 6.05
CA HIS A 57 -2.69 -13.39 5.06
C HIS A 57 -3.67 -14.39 5.67
N ALA A 58 -3.30 -15.01 6.79
CA ALA A 58 -4.15 -15.99 7.47
C ALA A 58 -5.47 -15.36 7.96
N ALA A 59 -5.42 -14.16 8.54
CA ALA A 59 -6.59 -13.45 9.04
C ALA A 59 -7.54 -13.06 7.90
N ILE A 60 -7.06 -12.33 6.89
CA ILE A 60 -7.90 -11.85 5.79
C ILE A 60 -8.55 -13.00 5.03
N ARG A 61 -7.78 -14.04 4.67
CA ARG A 61 -8.32 -15.21 3.97
C ARG A 61 -9.40 -15.94 4.77
N ARG A 62 -9.23 -16.05 6.09
CA ARG A 62 -10.23 -16.65 6.99
C ARG A 62 -11.51 -15.82 7.04
N GLU A 63 -11.39 -14.51 7.17
CA GLU A 63 -12.56 -13.62 7.27
C GLU A 63 -13.28 -13.51 5.93
N LEU A 64 -12.57 -13.48 4.79
CA LEU A 64 -13.18 -13.55 3.45
C LEU A 64 -13.98 -14.84 3.27
N GLN A 65 -13.40 -15.98 3.66
CA GLN A 65 -14.12 -17.26 3.62
C GLN A 65 -15.41 -17.20 4.44
N ALA A 66 -15.34 -16.67 5.66
CA ALA A 66 -16.50 -16.60 6.56
C ALA A 66 -17.57 -15.62 6.07
N ALA A 67 -17.18 -14.40 5.66
CA ALA A 67 -18.08 -13.34 5.23
C ALA A 67 -18.80 -13.70 3.93
N LEU A 68 -18.11 -14.36 3.00
CA LEU A 68 -18.64 -14.71 1.68
C LEU A 68 -19.13 -16.16 1.59
N ARG A 69 -19.05 -16.91 2.69
CA ARG A 69 -19.43 -18.33 2.79
C ARG A 69 -18.77 -19.21 1.72
N LEU A 70 -17.49 -18.97 1.46
CA LEU A 70 -16.73 -19.72 0.47
C LEU A 70 -16.47 -21.15 0.97
N ALA A 71 -16.52 -22.12 0.05
CA ALA A 71 -16.24 -23.52 0.37
C ALA A 71 -14.82 -23.72 0.94
N GLN A 72 -13.86 -22.91 0.48
CA GLN A 72 -12.46 -22.96 0.91
C GLN A 72 -11.88 -21.55 1.10
N ARG A 73 -10.79 -21.44 1.86
CA ARG A 73 -10.04 -20.19 1.99
C ARG A 73 -9.47 -19.81 0.62
N PRO A 74 -9.70 -18.58 0.13
CA PRO A 74 -9.18 -18.17 -1.17
C PRO A 74 -7.65 -18.18 -1.14
N ASP A 75 -7.00 -18.56 -2.24
CA ASP A 75 -5.55 -18.43 -2.37
C ASP A 75 -5.15 -16.96 -2.56
N THR A 76 -3.90 -16.64 -2.22
CA THR A 76 -3.34 -15.30 -2.32
C THR A 76 -3.27 -14.81 -3.76
N ALA A 77 -3.05 -15.71 -4.72
CA ALA A 77 -2.98 -15.36 -6.14
C ALA A 77 -4.37 -15.22 -6.80
N VAL A 78 -5.46 -15.54 -6.10
CA VAL A 78 -6.81 -15.44 -6.68
C VAL A 78 -7.14 -13.96 -6.91
N PRO A 79 -7.59 -13.58 -8.12
CA PRO A 79 -8.08 -12.23 -8.38
C PRO A 79 -9.26 -11.88 -7.48
N LEU A 80 -9.28 -10.67 -6.95
CA LEU A 80 -10.36 -10.17 -6.10
C LEU A 80 -11.71 -10.25 -6.80
N ALA A 81 -11.77 -10.02 -8.12
CA ALA A 81 -13.02 -10.14 -8.89
C ALA A 81 -13.60 -11.57 -8.95
N GLN A 82 -12.81 -12.61 -8.63
CA GLN A 82 -13.30 -13.99 -8.54
C GLN A 82 -13.78 -14.35 -7.12
N VAL A 83 -13.35 -13.60 -6.11
CA VAL A 83 -13.71 -13.82 -4.71
C VAL A 83 -14.88 -12.93 -4.30
N LEU A 84 -14.83 -11.66 -4.70
CA LEU A 84 -15.73 -10.61 -4.26
C LEU A 84 -16.82 -10.34 -5.31
N PRO A 85 -18.02 -9.88 -4.92
CA PRO A 85 -19.12 -9.62 -5.85
C PRO A 85 -18.77 -8.54 -6.87
N ALA A 86 -19.32 -8.52 -8.08
CA ALA A 86 -18.83 -7.62 -9.15
C ALA A 86 -18.98 -6.09 -8.91
N ALA A 87 -19.83 -5.63 -7.98
CA ALA A 87 -20.12 -4.21 -7.78
C ALA A 87 -19.60 -3.67 -6.44
N ALA A 88 -18.80 -2.59 -6.44
CA ALA A 88 -18.11 -2.03 -5.28
C ALA A 88 -19.02 -1.80 -4.04
N ALA A 89 -20.28 -1.44 -4.26
CA ALA A 89 -21.29 -1.30 -3.20
C ALA A 89 -21.44 -2.55 -2.32
N HIS A 90 -21.20 -3.74 -2.87
CA HIS A 90 -21.29 -5.01 -2.15
C HIS A 90 -20.00 -5.37 -1.37
N TRP A 91 -18.92 -4.60 -1.55
CA TRP A 91 -17.59 -4.87 -0.98
C TRP A 91 -17.47 -4.19 0.37
N ASN A 92 -17.96 -2.95 0.43
CA ASN A 92 -17.91 -2.11 1.62
C ASN A 92 -18.44 -2.83 2.87
N PRO A 93 -19.56 -3.58 2.85
CA PRO A 93 -20.01 -4.32 4.01
C PRO A 93 -19.09 -5.48 4.44
N VAL A 94 -18.42 -6.14 3.49
CA VAL A 94 -17.50 -7.25 3.78
C VAL A 94 -16.23 -6.72 4.43
N LEU A 95 -15.65 -5.66 3.85
CA LEU A 95 -14.48 -5.00 4.39
C LEU A 95 -14.80 -4.32 5.72
N ALA A 96 -15.96 -3.66 5.85
CA ALA A 96 -16.38 -3.05 7.13
C ALA A 96 -16.52 -4.09 8.26
N GLN A 97 -17.03 -5.29 7.97
CA GLN A 97 -17.09 -6.38 8.96
C GLN A 97 -15.70 -6.87 9.37
N LEU A 98 -14.80 -7.04 8.40
CA LEU A 98 -13.41 -7.42 8.68
C LEU A 98 -12.73 -6.34 9.55
N ALA A 99 -12.85 -5.07 9.17
CA ALA A 99 -12.32 -3.93 9.93
C ALA A 99 -12.90 -3.89 11.36
N ALA A 100 -14.19 -4.12 11.54
CA ALA A 100 -14.83 -4.15 12.85
C ALA A 100 -14.31 -5.29 13.75
N ARG A 101 -13.98 -6.45 13.17
CA ARG A 101 -13.48 -7.61 13.94
C ARG A 101 -12.00 -7.51 14.30
N THR A 102 -11.18 -6.99 13.39
CA THR A 102 -9.72 -6.91 13.59
C THR A 102 -9.28 -5.57 14.20
N GLY A 103 -10.12 -4.55 14.08
CA GLY A 103 -9.78 -3.15 14.30
C GLY A 103 -8.79 -2.60 13.27
N TRP A 104 -8.59 -3.29 12.13
CA TRP A 104 -7.66 -2.84 11.09
C TRP A 104 -8.34 -1.87 10.14
N GLN A 105 -7.57 -0.92 9.64
CA GLN A 105 -7.95 -0.14 8.46
C GLN A 105 -7.88 -1.05 7.22
N LEU A 106 -8.85 -0.93 6.32
CA LEU A 106 -8.87 -1.68 5.06
C LEU A 106 -9.01 -0.72 3.89
N PRO A 107 -8.52 -1.10 2.70
CA PRO A 107 -8.68 -0.27 1.52
C PRO A 107 -10.17 -0.04 1.23
N SER A 108 -10.51 1.20 0.93
CA SER A 108 -11.82 1.54 0.36
C SER A 108 -11.67 1.58 -1.16
N PHE A 109 -12.36 0.66 -1.84
CA PHE A 109 -12.44 0.65 -3.29
C PHE A 109 -13.61 1.55 -3.69
N THR A 110 -13.31 2.78 -4.10
CA THR A 110 -14.30 3.59 -4.82
C THR A 110 -14.33 3.11 -6.27
N ASP A 111 -15.53 2.91 -6.83
CA ASP A 111 -15.64 2.67 -8.28
C ASP A 111 -14.90 3.79 -9.03
N PRO A 112 -14.17 3.46 -10.12
CA PRO A 112 -13.49 4.47 -10.91
C PRO A 112 -14.52 5.52 -11.34
N ARG A 113 -14.32 6.77 -10.89
CA ARG A 113 -15.21 7.88 -11.29
C ARG A 113 -15.19 7.94 -12.82
N PRO A 114 -16.34 8.02 -13.51
CA PRO A 114 -16.34 8.15 -14.97
C PRO A 114 -15.44 9.32 -15.37
N PRO A 115 -14.74 9.23 -16.52
CA PRO A 115 -13.79 10.25 -16.93
C PRO A 115 -14.47 11.62 -16.93
N ALA A 116 -13.74 12.65 -16.49
CA ALA A 116 -14.24 14.02 -16.55
C ALA A 116 -14.61 14.35 -18.00
N THR A 117 -15.85 14.77 -18.22
CA THR A 117 -16.36 15.12 -19.55
C THR A 117 -15.71 16.39 -20.10
N SER A 118 -15.13 17.22 -19.22
CA SER A 118 -14.48 18.49 -19.59
C SER A 118 -13.00 18.31 -19.98
N TRP A 119 -12.55 19.13 -20.93
CA TRP A 119 -11.17 19.14 -21.42
C TRP A 119 -10.16 19.54 -20.32
N LEU A 120 -10.53 20.45 -19.41
CA LEU A 120 -9.74 20.80 -18.24
C LEU A 120 -9.58 19.60 -17.29
N GLY A 121 -10.65 18.83 -17.07
CA GLY A 121 -10.59 17.64 -16.21
C GLY A 121 -9.77 16.48 -16.79
N ARG A 122 -9.48 16.51 -18.11
CA ARG A 122 -8.56 15.58 -18.77
C ARG A 122 -7.09 16.02 -18.68
N LEU A 123 -6.82 17.33 -18.53
CA LEU A 123 -5.48 17.90 -18.34
C LEU A 123 -4.96 17.74 -16.91
N PHE A 124 -5.85 17.79 -15.92
CA PHE A 124 -5.49 17.60 -14.50
C PHE A 124 -5.64 16.15 -14.01
N ARG A 125 -5.97 15.19 -14.89
CA ARG A 125 -5.96 13.77 -14.55
C ARG A 125 -4.80 13.06 -15.21
N ALA A 126 -3.99 12.43 -14.38
CA ALA A 126 -3.07 11.37 -14.75
C ALA A 126 -3.78 10.31 -15.61
N GLU A 127 -3.06 9.78 -16.60
CA GLU A 127 -3.63 8.97 -17.69
C GLU A 127 -4.56 7.83 -17.24
N PRO A 128 -5.65 7.53 -17.99
CA PRO A 128 -6.62 6.49 -17.64
C PRO A 128 -6.08 5.06 -17.56
N GLY A 129 -4.83 4.80 -17.95
CA GLY A 129 -4.13 3.51 -17.77
C GLY A 129 -3.24 3.42 -16.53
N ARG A 130 -3.11 4.50 -15.75
CA ARG A 130 -2.17 4.60 -14.63
C ARG A 130 -2.72 4.02 -13.33
N TRP A 131 -4.03 3.99 -13.15
CA TRP A 131 -4.64 3.53 -11.90
C TRP A 131 -4.84 2.02 -11.93
N PRO A 132 -4.36 1.28 -10.92
CA PRO A 132 -4.66 -0.14 -10.77
C PRO A 132 -6.17 -0.34 -10.78
N ASP A 133 -6.69 -1.07 -11.77
CA ASP A 133 -8.05 -1.59 -11.67
C ASP A 133 -8.01 -2.65 -10.57
N TRP A 134 -8.56 -2.34 -9.39
CA TRP A 134 -8.59 -3.26 -8.27
C TRP A 134 -9.23 -4.60 -8.65
N ARG A 135 -10.04 -4.66 -9.73
CA ARG A 135 -10.61 -5.90 -10.27
C ARG A 135 -9.55 -6.87 -10.78
N LEU A 136 -8.40 -6.36 -11.20
CA LEU A 136 -7.23 -7.12 -11.62
C LEU A 136 -6.31 -7.49 -10.46
N ALA A 137 -6.51 -6.88 -9.28
CA ALA A 137 -5.72 -7.18 -8.10
C ALA A 137 -6.14 -8.52 -7.47
N THR A 138 -5.28 -9.03 -6.60
CA THR A 138 -5.39 -10.35 -5.95
C THR A 138 -5.69 -10.23 -4.47
N VAL A 139 -6.03 -11.35 -3.83
CA VAL A 139 -6.13 -11.41 -2.36
C VAL A 139 -4.80 -11.04 -1.70
N GLY A 140 -3.67 -11.33 -2.34
CA GLY A 140 -2.34 -10.89 -1.89
C GLY A 140 -2.20 -9.38 -1.87
N ASP A 141 -2.68 -8.69 -2.91
CA ASP A 141 -2.65 -7.23 -2.96
C ASP A 141 -3.52 -6.61 -1.86
N LEU A 142 -4.70 -7.18 -1.59
CA LEU A 142 -5.54 -6.76 -0.46
C LEU A 142 -4.80 -6.88 0.88
N VAL A 143 -4.02 -7.94 1.07
CA VAL A 143 -3.18 -8.08 2.27
C VAL A 143 -2.13 -6.98 2.31
N ASP A 144 -1.42 -6.78 1.22
CA ASP A 144 -0.32 -5.81 1.14
C ASP A 144 -0.81 -4.37 1.39
N TRP A 145 -1.98 -4.01 0.85
CA TRP A 145 -2.65 -2.73 1.14
C TRP A 145 -3.09 -2.61 2.59
N THR A 146 -3.63 -3.69 3.17
CA THR A 146 -4.02 -3.72 4.59
C THR A 146 -2.80 -3.55 5.49
N VAL A 147 -1.68 -4.21 5.17
CA VAL A 147 -0.44 -4.06 5.94
C VAL A 147 0.07 -2.61 5.86
N SER A 148 0.07 -2.01 4.67
CA SER A 148 0.46 -0.62 4.49
C SER A 148 -0.46 0.37 5.23
N LEU A 149 -1.78 0.17 5.23
CA LEU A 149 -2.71 1.05 5.98
C LEU A 149 -2.56 0.95 7.51
N ASN A 150 -1.96 -0.13 8.01
CA ASN A 150 -1.82 -0.38 9.45
C ASN A 150 -0.35 -0.44 9.86
N TYR A 151 0.57 0.10 9.06
CA TYR A 151 2.00 -0.04 9.29
C TYR A 151 2.41 0.45 10.68
N ALA A 152 1.92 1.60 11.13
CA ALA A 152 2.21 2.17 12.45
C ALA A 152 1.68 1.32 13.62
N ARG A 153 0.69 0.45 13.37
CA ARG A 153 0.18 -0.52 14.35
C ARG A 153 0.96 -1.83 14.32
N PHE A 154 1.42 -2.26 13.16
CA PHE A 154 2.05 -3.56 12.96
C PHE A 154 3.55 -3.55 13.19
N TYR A 155 4.20 -2.40 13.03
CA TYR A 155 5.63 -2.28 13.10
C TYR A 155 6.06 -1.24 14.13
N HIS A 156 7.09 -1.59 14.86
CA HIS A 156 7.99 -0.62 15.49
C HIS A 156 9.14 -0.41 14.51
N GLY A 157 9.26 0.79 13.94
CA GLY A 157 10.19 1.05 12.84
C GLY A 157 11.63 0.59 13.08
N PRO A 158 12.23 0.78 14.27
CA PRO A 158 13.57 0.27 14.57
C PRO A 158 13.74 -1.25 14.38
N ASP A 159 12.67 -2.04 14.48
CA ASP A 159 12.76 -3.50 14.37
C ASP A 159 12.47 -4.01 12.94
N ALA A 160 11.89 -3.18 12.08
CA ALA A 160 11.48 -3.55 10.73
C ALA A 160 12.67 -3.49 9.75
N THR A 161 13.25 -4.65 9.45
CA THR A 161 14.43 -4.77 8.56
C THR A 161 14.18 -5.60 7.31
N LEU A 162 13.05 -6.32 7.24
CA LEU A 162 12.70 -7.15 6.09
C LEU A 162 12.28 -6.28 4.90
N PRO A 163 12.76 -6.55 3.66
CA PRO A 163 12.43 -5.75 2.48
C PRO A 163 10.92 -5.58 2.26
N TYR A 164 10.15 -6.65 2.45
CA TYR A 164 8.69 -6.58 2.37
C TYR A 164 8.11 -5.61 3.40
N ASP A 165 8.52 -5.71 4.66
CA ASP A 165 7.97 -4.90 5.75
C ASP A 165 8.32 -3.42 5.55
N VAL A 166 9.58 -3.15 5.21
CA VAL A 166 10.06 -1.79 4.90
C VAL A 166 9.28 -1.20 3.74
N LEU A 167 9.08 -1.95 2.66
CA LEU A 167 8.28 -1.49 1.53
C LEU A 167 6.83 -1.18 1.94
N ARG A 168 6.20 -2.04 2.76
CA ARG A 168 4.82 -1.78 3.21
C ARG A 168 4.71 -0.55 4.10
N ILE A 169 5.70 -0.32 4.97
CA ILE A 169 5.81 0.90 5.79
C ILE A 169 5.96 2.13 4.90
N VAL A 170 6.91 2.11 3.96
CA VAL A 170 7.15 3.23 3.05
C VAL A 170 5.91 3.55 2.22
N VAL A 171 5.21 2.55 1.68
CA VAL A 171 3.93 2.75 0.97
C VAL A 171 2.88 3.41 1.89
N GLY A 172 2.82 3.03 3.17
CA GLY A 172 1.92 3.64 4.15
C GLY A 172 2.23 5.13 4.39
N ILE A 173 3.50 5.46 4.64
CA ILE A 173 3.96 6.84 4.83
C ILE A 173 3.70 7.67 3.56
N VAL A 174 4.01 7.14 2.39
CA VAL A 174 3.77 7.81 1.11
C VAL A 174 2.29 8.09 0.89
N ALA A 175 1.41 7.13 1.18
CA ALA A 175 -0.05 7.32 1.08
C ALA A 175 -0.54 8.46 1.98
N GLU A 176 -0.03 8.54 3.22
CA GLU A 176 -0.38 9.62 4.16
C GLU A 176 0.12 10.99 3.68
N ARG A 177 1.35 11.06 3.13
CA ARG A 177 1.96 12.31 2.67
C ARG A 177 1.41 12.82 1.35
N ALA A 178 1.19 11.93 0.38
CA ALA A 178 0.63 12.28 -0.92
C ALA A 178 -0.91 12.40 -0.90
N GLY A 179 -1.58 11.94 0.15
CA GLY A 179 -3.05 11.95 0.23
C GLY A 179 -3.74 11.04 -0.79
N VAL A 180 -3.03 10.00 -1.26
CA VAL A 180 -3.54 9.00 -2.22
C VAL A 180 -3.83 7.68 -1.53
N ALA A 181 -4.67 6.84 -2.12
CA ALA A 181 -4.96 5.54 -1.53
C ALA A 181 -3.78 4.56 -1.72
N VAL A 182 -3.53 3.68 -0.75
CA VAL A 182 -2.44 2.67 -0.85
C VAL A 182 -2.55 1.75 -2.07
N TRP A 183 -3.76 1.55 -2.61
CA TRP A 183 -4.00 0.74 -3.80
C TRP A 183 -3.74 1.49 -5.10
N GLU A 184 -3.52 2.80 -5.04
CA GLU A 184 -3.10 3.65 -6.17
C GLU A 184 -1.57 3.73 -6.30
N ILE A 185 -0.81 3.25 -5.29
CA ILE A 185 0.65 3.32 -5.24
C ILE A 185 1.28 2.01 -5.72
N ARG A 186 2.20 2.11 -6.66
CA ARG A 186 3.09 1.04 -7.12
C ARG A 186 4.51 1.27 -6.64
N PRO A 187 5.31 0.20 -6.45
CA PRO A 187 6.71 0.35 -6.07
C PRO A 187 7.52 1.20 -7.06
N GLU A 188 7.19 1.14 -8.35
CA GLU A 188 7.91 1.84 -9.41
C GLU A 188 7.49 3.31 -9.55
N ASP A 189 6.43 3.75 -8.85
CA ASP A 189 5.91 5.11 -8.97
C ASP A 189 6.97 6.13 -8.53
N SER A 190 7.15 7.14 -9.39
CA SER A 190 7.98 8.30 -9.11
C SER A 190 7.33 9.19 -8.06
N ILE A 191 8.09 9.54 -7.01
CA ILE A 191 7.62 10.41 -5.92
C ILE A 191 7.11 11.75 -6.46
N THR A 192 7.83 12.35 -7.42
CA THR A 192 7.46 13.63 -8.01
C THR A 192 6.49 13.47 -9.18
N ASN A 193 6.86 12.73 -10.22
CA ASN A 193 6.10 12.72 -11.48
C ASN A 193 4.79 11.94 -11.37
N ASP A 194 4.78 10.88 -10.57
CA ASP A 194 3.61 10.02 -10.42
C ASP A 194 2.76 10.49 -9.24
N LEU A 195 3.36 10.68 -8.07
CA LEU A 195 2.64 10.96 -6.83
C LEU A 195 2.48 12.46 -6.52
N GLY A 196 3.14 13.33 -7.29
CA GLY A 196 2.94 14.79 -7.20
C GLY A 196 3.50 15.42 -5.93
N LEU A 197 4.55 14.84 -5.33
CA LEU A 197 5.24 15.40 -4.18
C LEU A 197 6.41 16.28 -4.64
N ASP A 198 6.14 17.52 -5.08
CA ASP A 198 7.10 18.46 -5.69
C ASP A 198 7.20 19.84 -5.01
#